data_AF-A0A7K3KJJ3-F1
#
_entry.id   AF-A0A7K3KJJ3-F1
#
_cell.length_a   1.000
_cell.length_b   1.000
_cell.length_c   1.000
_cell.angle_alpha   90.00
_cell.angle_beta   90.00
_cell.angle_gamma   90.00
#
_symmetry.space_group_name_H-M   'P 1'
#
loop_
_entity.id
_entity.type
_entity.pdbx_description
1 polymer ?
#
loop_
_entity_poly.entity_id
_entity_poly.type
_entity_poly.pdbx_seq_one_letter_code
_entity_poly.pdbx_strand_id
1 'polypeptide(L)'
;MTELSMKGMTLAPGVVETIISIATQEVEGVAFVGSAAESAIRQMFTAKPSTQGIGVDMEEDESVQVVVHIDVLYGYSLPQVADNVRRSIADALATQVGVRVDSVDVYVDGIKFAR
;
A
#
# COMPACT_ATOMS: atom_id res chain seq x y z
N MET A 1 -13.92 -3.36 -7.74
CA MET A 1 -12.67 -4.13 -7.77
C MET A 1 -12.17 -4.02 -9.19
N THR A 2 -11.15 -3.20 -9.41
CA THR A 2 -10.64 -2.86 -10.73
C THR A 2 -9.79 -4.02 -11.23
N GLU A 3 -10.14 -4.61 -12.37
CA GLU A 3 -9.29 -5.62 -13.00
C GLU A 3 -8.11 -4.91 -13.67
N LEU A 4 -6.89 -5.17 -13.21
CA LEU A 4 -5.68 -4.70 -13.90
C LEU A 4 -5.35 -5.67 -15.04
N SER A 5 -5.43 -5.18 -16.28
CA SER A 5 -5.07 -5.92 -17.49
C SER A 5 -3.84 -5.28 -18.13
N MET A 6 -2.79 -6.07 -18.36
CA MET A 6 -1.53 -5.58 -18.93
C MET A 6 -1.02 -6.55 -19.99
N LYS A 7 -0.70 -6.06 -21.20
CA LYS A 7 -0.05 -6.83 -22.29
C LYS A 7 -0.57 -8.28 -22.48
N GLY A 8 -1.87 -8.50 -22.30
CA GLY A 8 -2.50 -9.82 -22.45
C GLY A 8 -2.45 -10.74 -21.22
N MET A 9 -1.93 -10.30 -20.07
CA MET A 9 -2.10 -10.93 -18.77
C MET A 9 -3.08 -10.12 -17.91
N THR A 10 -4.05 -10.82 -17.34
CA THR A 10 -4.97 -10.26 -16.35
C THR A 10 -4.46 -10.62 -14.95
N LEU A 11 -4.24 -9.60 -14.12
CA LEU A 11 -3.97 -9.80 -12.70
C LEU A 11 -5.28 -10.10 -11.99
N ALA A 12 -5.26 -11.09 -11.10
CA ALA A 12 -6.43 -11.35 -10.27
C ALA A 12 -6.74 -10.10 -9.42
N PRO A 13 -8.04 -9.77 -9.23
CA PRO A 13 -8.43 -8.62 -8.41
C PRO A 13 -7.79 -8.69 -7.02
N GLY A 14 -7.21 -7.59 -6.54
CA GLY A 14 -6.59 -7.51 -5.21
C GLY A 14 -5.11 -7.89 -5.14
N VAL A 15 -4.51 -8.42 -6.21
CA VAL A 15 -3.09 -8.84 -6.19
C VAL A 15 -2.16 -7.65 -6.07
N VAL A 16 -2.45 -6.55 -6.77
CA VAL A 16 -1.61 -5.35 -6.78
C VAL A 16 -1.64 -4.68 -5.40
N GLU A 17 -2.83 -4.59 -4.81
CA GLU A 17 -3.01 -4.09 -3.46
C GLU A 17 -2.31 -4.98 -2.42
N THR A 18 -2.25 -6.30 -2.67
CA THR A 18 -1.49 -7.23 -1.81
C THR A 18 0.01 -6.97 -1.90
N ILE A 19 0.55 -6.76 -3.09
CA ILE A 19 1.97 -6.42 -3.30
C ILE A 19 2.31 -5.10 -2.58
N ILE A 20 1.48 -4.08 -2.75
CA ILE A 20 1.63 -2.77 -2.09
C ILE A 20 1.57 -2.93 -0.56
N SER A 21 0.62 -3.71 -0.05
CA SER A 21 0.47 -3.97 1.37
C SER A 21 1.72 -4.62 1.97
N ILE A 22 2.30 -5.60 1.28
CA ILE A 22 3.53 -6.27 1.72
C ILE A 22 4.71 -5.29 1.67
N ALA A 23 4.92 -4.62 0.54
CA ALA A 23 6.02 -3.67 0.36
C ALA A 23 5.98 -2.52 1.37
N THR A 24 4.79 -2.07 1.77
CA THR A 24 4.61 -1.02 2.79
C THR A 24 4.94 -1.53 4.18
N GLN A 25 4.53 -2.76 4.53
CA GLN A 25 4.78 -3.37 5.85
C GLN A 25 6.27 -3.67 6.08
N GLU A 26 7.07 -3.87 5.04
CA GLU A 26 8.51 -4.09 5.14
C GLU A 26 9.31 -2.82 5.46
N VAL A 27 8.69 -1.63 5.37
CA VAL A 27 9.36 -0.37 5.68
C VAL A 27 9.45 -0.16 7.19
N GLU A 28 10.68 0.01 7.68
CA GLU A 28 10.94 0.32 9.08
C GLU A 28 10.22 1.60 9.52
N GLY A 29 9.55 1.54 10.67
CA GLY A 29 8.74 2.63 11.21
C GLY A 29 7.27 2.56 10.81
N VAL A 30 6.87 1.76 9.83
CA VAL A 30 5.44 1.49 9.56
C VAL A 30 4.88 0.58 10.66
N ALA A 31 3.81 1.01 11.32
CA ALA A 31 3.14 0.24 12.37
C ALA A 31 1.97 -0.58 11.81
N PHE A 32 1.21 -0.01 10.88
CA PHE A 32 0.04 -0.63 10.28
C PHE A 32 -0.27 -0.01 8.90
N VAL A 33 -0.88 -0.78 8.00
CA VAL A 33 -1.33 -0.31 6.68
C VAL A 33 -2.85 -0.33 6.64
N GLY A 34 -3.45 0.83 6.35
CA GLY A 34 -4.87 1.12 6.45
C GLY A 34 -5.26 1.70 7.81
N SER A 35 -6.57 1.75 8.09
CA SER A 35 -7.09 2.21 9.37
C SER A 35 -7.20 1.07 10.39
N ALA A 36 -6.55 1.21 11.54
CA ALA A 36 -6.61 0.24 12.62
C ALA A 36 -8.04 0.04 13.17
N ALA A 37 -8.89 1.07 13.15
CA ALA A 37 -10.27 1.00 13.64
C ALA A 37 -11.17 0.15 12.73
N GLU A 38 -11.01 0.29 11.41
CA GLU A 38 -11.76 -0.51 10.44
C GLU A 38 -11.23 -1.95 10.35
N SER A 39 -9.92 -2.13 10.49
CA SER A 39 -9.28 -3.45 10.52
C SER A 39 -9.75 -4.29 11.70
N ALA A 40 -9.91 -3.71 12.89
CA ALA A 40 -10.37 -4.44 14.08
C ALA A 40 -11.77 -5.05 13.91
N ILE A 41 -12.66 -4.34 13.21
CA ILE A 41 -14.01 -4.83 12.91
C ILE A 41 -13.95 -5.98 11.90
N ARG A 42 -13.11 -5.89 10.86
CA ARG A 42 -13.00 -6.91 9.80
C ARG A 42 -12.18 -8.14 10.17
N GLN A 43 -11.16 -8.02 11.02
CA GLN A 43 -10.40 -9.18 11.53
C GLN A 43 -11.31 -10.15 12.32
N MET A 44 -12.38 -9.64 12.94
CA MET A 44 -13.40 -10.48 13.57
C MET A 44 -14.21 -11.31 12.55
N PHE A 45 -14.19 -10.94 11.25
CA PHE A 45 -14.98 -11.57 10.19
C PHE A 45 -14.15 -12.25 9.07
N THR A 46 -12.85 -11.96 8.89
CA THR A 46 -12.04 -12.57 7.80
C THR A 46 -10.52 -12.50 8.10
N ALA A 47 -9.81 -13.62 7.90
CA ALA A 47 -8.37 -13.78 8.16
C ALA A 47 -7.48 -13.52 6.92
N LYS A 48 -7.78 -12.49 6.11
CA LYS A 48 -6.93 -12.09 4.97
C LYS A 48 -6.15 -10.81 5.32
N PRO A 49 -4.94 -10.62 4.76
CA PRO A 49 -4.21 -9.37 4.90
C PRO A 49 -5.08 -8.19 4.47
N SER A 50 -5.01 -7.12 5.26
CA SER A 50 -5.79 -5.89 5.05
C SER A 50 -5.21 -5.12 3.86
N THR A 51 -5.92 -5.11 2.74
CA THR A 51 -5.69 -4.18 1.62
C THR A 51 -6.49 -2.87 1.79
N GLN A 52 -7.14 -2.68 2.93
CA GLN A 52 -7.87 -1.44 3.22
C GLN A 52 -6.90 -0.27 3.38
N GLY A 53 -7.30 0.89 2.89
CA GLY A 53 -6.43 2.07 2.84
C GLY A 53 -5.40 2.04 1.73
N ILE A 54 -5.50 1.09 0.80
CA ILE A 54 -4.74 1.08 -0.46
C ILE A 54 -5.72 1.37 -1.61
N GLY A 55 -5.51 2.48 -2.30
CA GLY A 55 -6.18 2.83 -3.55
C GLY A 55 -5.19 2.66 -4.71
N VAL A 56 -5.65 2.06 -5.80
CA VAL A 56 -4.85 1.90 -7.02
C VAL A 56 -5.71 2.30 -8.20
N ASP A 57 -5.26 3.34 -8.90
CA ASP A 57 -5.88 3.82 -10.12
C ASP A 57 -4.89 3.66 -11.27
N MET A 58 -5.38 3.15 -12.40
CA MET A 58 -4.59 3.02 -13.63
C MET A 58 -5.08 4.05 -14.63
N GLU A 59 -4.14 4.83 -15.13
CA GLU A 59 -4.37 5.85 -16.15
C GLU A 59 -4.39 5.24 -17.56
N GLU A 60 -4.86 6.03 -18.54
CA GLU A 60 -4.97 5.60 -19.95
C GLU A 60 -3.62 5.24 -20.57
N ASP A 61 -2.50 5.75 -20.04
CA ASP A 61 -1.14 5.51 -20.52
C ASP A 61 -0.46 4.30 -19.86
N GLU A 62 -1.24 3.43 -19.19
CA GLU A 62 -0.76 2.28 -18.39
C GLU A 62 0.09 2.69 -17.17
N SER A 63 0.12 3.96 -16.79
CA SER A 63 0.74 4.38 -15.53
C SER A 63 -0.19 4.13 -14.34
N VAL A 64 0.42 3.88 -13.18
CA VAL A 64 -0.30 3.54 -11.96
C VAL A 64 -0.10 4.63 -10.92
N GLN A 65 -1.20 5.11 -10.35
CA GLN A 65 -1.24 5.98 -9.19
C GLN A 65 -1.64 5.16 -7.96
N VAL A 66 -0.92 5.35 -6.86
CA VAL A 66 -1.14 4.61 -5.62
C VAL A 66 -1.43 5.58 -4.49
N VAL A 67 -2.51 5.32 -3.76
CA VAL A 67 -2.79 5.95 -2.47
C VAL A 67 -2.59 4.90 -1.38
N VAL A 68 -1.83 5.22 -0.34
CA VAL A 68 -1.61 4.34 0.80
C VAL A 68 -1.78 5.09 2.12
N HIS A 69 -2.58 4.51 3.01
CA HIS A 69 -2.78 4.98 4.37
C HIS A 69 -1.95 4.14 5.35
N ILE A 70 -1.24 4.79 6.26
CA ILE A 70 -0.37 4.12 7.23
C ILE A 70 -0.51 4.72 8.64
N ASP A 71 -0.34 3.88 9.65
CA ASP A 71 0.03 4.30 11.00
C ASP A 71 1.56 4.16 11.14
N VAL A 72 2.22 5.12 11.78
CA VAL A 72 3.69 5.15 11.96
C VAL A 72 4.07 4.96 13.43
N LEU A 73 5.15 4.25 13.70
CA LEU A 73 5.69 4.10 15.05
C LEU A 73 6.26 5.43 15.58
N TYR A 74 5.98 5.73 16.84
CA TYR A 74 6.57 6.88 17.52
C TYR A 74 8.09 6.78 17.54
N GLY A 75 8.77 7.92 17.34
CA GLY A 75 10.23 8.01 17.29
C GLY A 75 10.80 7.99 15.86
N TYR A 76 9.99 7.73 14.84
CA TYR A 76 10.39 7.81 13.44
C TYR A 76 10.03 9.16 12.81
N SER A 77 10.87 9.62 11.88
CA SER A 77 10.61 10.84 11.09
C SER A 77 9.54 10.54 10.03
N LEU A 78 8.37 11.17 10.14
CA LEU A 78 7.24 10.93 9.21
C LEU A 78 7.62 11.15 7.74
N PRO A 79 8.32 12.24 7.36
CA PRO A 79 8.74 12.43 5.97
C PRO A 79 9.67 11.32 5.48
N GLN A 80 10.58 10.85 6.33
CA GLN A 80 11.53 9.80 5.97
C GLN A 80 10.84 8.46 5.79
N VAL A 81 9.90 8.10 6.68
CA VAL A 81 9.09 6.89 6.53
C VAL A 81 8.26 6.96 5.26
N ALA A 82 7.60 8.10 4.99
CA ALA A 82 6.82 8.27 3.77
C ALA A 82 7.69 8.13 2.51
N ASP A 83 8.88 8.73 2.46
CA ASP A 83 9.81 8.59 1.33
C ASP A 83 10.25 7.14 1.11
N ASN A 84 10.52 6.42 2.20
CA ASN A 84 10.87 5.00 2.14
C ASN A 84 9.69 4.14 1.65
N VAL A 85 8.46 4.43 2.10
CA VAL A 85 7.23 3.78 1.62
C VAL A 85 7.04 4.00 0.12
N ARG A 86 7.16 5.25 -0.36
CA ARG A 86 7.05 5.53 -1.80
C ARG A 86 8.04 4.73 -2.62
N ARG A 87 9.30 4.68 -2.16
CA ARG A 87 10.36 3.93 -2.84
C ARG A 87 10.07 2.42 -2.86
N SER A 88 9.72 1.86 -1.70
CA SER A 88 9.40 0.43 -1.56
C SER A 88 8.27 0.00 -2.50
N ILE A 89 7.18 0.79 -2.54
CA ILE A 89 6.03 0.53 -3.41
C ILE A 89 6.43 0.64 -4.89
N ALA A 90 7.12 1.72 -5.27
CA ALA A 90 7.54 1.93 -6.65
C ALA A 90 8.46 0.80 -7.15
N ASP A 91 9.42 0.39 -6.32
CA ASP A 91 10.34 -0.70 -6.64
C ASP A 91 9.60 -2.04 -6.75
N ALA A 92 8.68 -2.35 -5.83
CA ALA A 92 7.91 -3.59 -5.86
C ALA A 92 7.02 -3.68 -7.11
N LEU A 93 6.34 -2.59 -7.47
CA LEU A 93 5.47 -2.55 -8.65
C LEU A 93 6.27 -2.61 -9.96
N ALA A 94 7.41 -1.92 -10.03
CA ALA A 94 8.30 -1.98 -11.20
C ALA A 94 8.91 -3.38 -11.38
N THR A 95 9.28 -4.05 -10.29
CA THR A 95 9.99 -5.35 -10.36
C THR A 95 9.06 -6.55 -10.49
N GLN A 96 7.92 -6.56 -9.80
CA GLN A 96 7.00 -7.71 -9.77
C GLN A 96 5.92 -7.62 -10.85
N VAL A 97 5.45 -6.42 -11.16
CA VAL A 97 4.34 -6.20 -12.09
C VAL A 97 4.83 -5.62 -13.42
N GLY A 98 5.93 -4.86 -13.42
CA GLY A 98 6.47 -4.23 -14.62
C GLY A 98 5.69 -2.98 -15.06
N VAL A 99 5.01 -2.33 -14.11
CA VAL A 99 4.29 -1.06 -14.34
C VAL A 99 5.18 0.15 -14.10
N ARG A 100 4.88 1.25 -14.79
CA ARG A 100 5.38 2.57 -14.43
C ARG A 100 4.48 3.15 -13.34
N VAL A 101 5.06 3.52 -12.20
CA VAL A 101 4.35 4.23 -11.13
C VAL A 101 4.51 5.73 -11.35
N ASP A 102 3.40 6.46 -11.45
CA ASP A 102 3.41 7.90 -11.66
C ASP A 102 3.47 8.66 -10.32
N SER A 103 2.64 8.25 -9.37
CA SER A 103 2.59 8.84 -8.02
C SER A 103 2.35 7.78 -6.95
N VAL A 104 2.88 8.05 -5.76
CA VAL A 104 2.57 7.31 -4.53
C VAL A 104 2.28 8.32 -3.43
N ASP A 105 0.99 8.47 -3.12
CA ASP A 105 0.49 9.37 -2.08
C ASP A 105 0.38 8.62 -0.76
N VAL A 106 1.19 9.04 0.22
CA VAL A 106 1.28 8.42 1.54
C VAL A 106 0.56 9.30 2.55
N TYR A 107 -0.53 8.78 3.12
CA TYR A 107 -1.30 9.38 4.19
C TYR A 107 -0.88 8.76 5.52
N VAL A 108 -0.42 9.60 6.45
CA VAL A 108 -0.13 9.16 7.82
C VAL A 108 -1.35 9.47 8.67
N ASP A 109 -2.13 8.43 8.97
CA ASP A 109 -3.41 8.55 9.68
C ASP A 109 -3.22 8.57 11.20
N GLY A 110 -2.13 8.01 11.70
CA GLY A 110 -1.90 7.88 13.13
C GLY A 110 -0.45 7.60 13.52
N ILE A 111 -0.17 7.80 14.80
CA ILE A 111 1.11 7.46 15.44
C ILE A 111 0.85 6.41 16.53
N LYS A 112 1.59 5.30 16.48
CA LYS A 112 1.54 4.23 17.48
C LYS A 112 2.73 4.33 18.41
N PHE A 113 2.45 4.37 19.71
CA PHE A 113 3.48 4.30 20.74
C PHE A 113 3.72 2.82 21.04
N ALA A 114 4.96 2.37 20.95
CA ALA A 114 5.35 1.04 21.41
C ALA A 114 4.96 0.91 22.90
N ARG A 115 4.25 -0.15 23.24
CA ARG A 115 3.79 -0.43 24.60
C ARG A 115 4.85 -1.20 25.38
#